data_AF-A0A949XRH5-F1
#
_entry.id   AF-A0A949XRH5-F1
#
_cell.length_a   1.000
_cell.length_b   1.000
_cell.length_c   1.000
_cell.angle_alpha   90.00
_cell.angle_beta   90.00
_cell.angle_gamma   90.00
#
_symmetry.space_group_name_H-M   'P 1'
#
loop_
_entity.id
_entity.type
_entity.pdbx_description
1 polymer ?
#
loop_
_entity_poly.entity_id
_entity_poly.type
_entity_poly.pdbx_seq_one_letter_code
_entity_poly.pdbx_strand_id
1 'polypeptide(L)'
;MTRTVIPSEVIWSYLAGGTILAIGLVSIFRRRDWRKTRGLDKLILFGPTFYAAPIAAFGTEHFTLTQAMASIMPAWIPWHQFWVYFVGTCFVAAALSLVTGIEARLSASLLALAFFLIVVLMHAPNWMQNPRDRFALAVALRETAFSGGALALAASLSNQHRGGTHILATIARYLIAIPVLFFAFEQFMHGDYVPGIPLERLTPQWIYGRAIWTYLAALVYAVAGTFLLAGKKTRAAAAWLGVTVLFLELAVYVPIGVVDRASLNNGLNYVMDTLMFCGAVLLLACAMPREAYRAAA
;
A
#
# COMPACT_ATOMS: atom_id res chain seq x y z
N MET A 1 7.37 29.21 17.17
CA MET A 1 6.69 28.76 18.40
C MET A 1 6.40 27.27 18.29
N THR A 2 6.98 26.50 19.20
CA THR A 2 7.00 25.04 19.27
C THR A 2 5.61 24.44 19.48
N ARG A 3 4.99 23.92 18.42
CA ARG A 3 3.90 22.92 18.57
C ARG A 3 4.53 21.57 18.88
N THR A 4 4.91 21.36 20.14
CA THR A 4 5.39 20.06 20.63
C THR A 4 4.27 19.03 20.76
N VAL A 5 3.01 19.48 20.76
CA VAL A 5 1.82 18.63 20.89
C VAL A 5 1.35 18.20 19.51
N ILE A 6 1.35 16.89 19.25
CA ILE A 6 0.73 16.29 18.08
C ILE A 6 -0.80 16.44 18.23
N PRO A 7 -1.53 16.93 17.20
CA PRO A 7 -2.99 17.02 17.27
C PRO A 7 -3.65 15.67 17.56
N SER A 8 -4.75 15.67 18.31
CA SER A 8 -5.49 14.45 18.64
C SER A 8 -5.93 13.68 17.39
N GLU A 9 -6.31 14.40 16.34
CA GLU A 9 -6.70 13.85 15.03
C GLU A 9 -5.60 12.97 14.41
N VAL A 10 -4.33 13.33 14.64
CA VAL A 10 -3.15 12.64 14.11
C VAL A 10 -2.72 11.51 15.04
N ILE A 11 -2.81 11.72 16.37
CA ILE A 11 -2.42 10.74 17.39
C ILE A 11 -3.17 9.42 17.21
N TRP A 12 -4.49 9.47 16.96
CA TRP A 12 -5.29 8.25 16.83
C TRP A 12 -4.82 7.36 15.68
N SER A 13 -4.42 7.95 14.56
CA SER A 13 -3.89 7.22 13.41
C SER A 13 -2.53 6.59 13.69
N TYR A 14 -1.63 7.30 14.39
CA TYR A 14 -0.37 6.70 14.87
C TYR A 14 -0.61 5.54 15.84
N LEU A 15 -1.54 5.70 16.80
CA LEU A 15 -1.83 4.67 17.78
C LEU A 15 -2.43 3.41 17.14
N ALA A 16 -3.42 3.57 16.24
CA ALA A 16 -4.04 2.46 15.55
C ALA A 16 -3.04 1.71 14.66
N GLY A 17 -2.32 2.44 13.79
CA GLY A 17 -1.31 1.85 12.92
C GLY A 17 -0.17 1.18 13.70
N GLY A 18 0.37 1.86 14.71
CA GLY A 18 1.43 1.34 15.57
C GLY A 18 1.00 0.10 16.38
N THR A 19 -0.23 0.07 16.88
CA THR A 19 -0.77 -1.09 17.61
C THR A 19 -0.91 -2.30 16.69
N ILE A 20 -1.46 -2.13 15.49
CA ILE A 20 -1.57 -3.22 14.52
C ILE A 20 -0.21 -3.70 14.05
N LEU A 21 0.74 -2.79 13.84
CA LEU A 21 2.13 -3.14 13.52
C LEU A 21 2.72 -4.02 14.63
N ALA A 22 2.59 -3.62 15.89
CA ALA A 22 3.08 -4.38 17.04
C ALA A 22 2.42 -5.77 17.14
N ILE A 23 1.10 -5.85 16.99
CA ILE A 23 0.36 -7.13 16.99
C ILE A 23 0.85 -8.04 15.85
N GLY A 24 1.01 -7.50 14.64
CA GLY A 24 1.52 -8.24 13.49
C GLY A 24 2.93 -8.80 13.72
N LEU A 25 3.84 -7.99 14.25
CA LEU A 25 5.19 -8.41 14.62
C LEU A 25 5.15 -9.54 15.66
N VAL A 26 4.38 -9.39 16.74
CA VAL A 26 4.24 -10.42 17.78
C VAL A 26 3.66 -11.71 17.21
N SER A 27 2.64 -11.63 16.34
CA SER A 27 2.04 -12.77 15.66
C SER A 27 3.06 -13.56 14.82
N ILE A 28 3.93 -12.87 14.07
CA ILE A 28 4.99 -13.49 13.25
C ILE A 28 5.95 -14.31 14.11
N PHE A 29 6.41 -13.76 15.23
CA PHE A 29 7.35 -14.45 16.11
C PHE A 29 6.68 -15.58 16.90
N ARG A 30 5.45 -15.39 17.36
CA ARG A 30 4.70 -16.40 18.13
C ARG A 30 4.41 -17.66 17.32
N ARG A 31 4.11 -17.52 16.02
CA ARG A 31 3.85 -18.64 15.10
C ARG A 31 5.12 -19.40 14.66
N ARG A 32 6.30 -18.91 15.07
CA ARG A 32 7.62 -19.38 14.64
C ARG A 32 7.82 -19.34 13.12
N ASP A 33 7.04 -18.54 12.39
CA ASP A 33 7.11 -18.45 10.93
C ASP A 33 8.46 -17.89 10.48
N TRP A 34 9.04 -17.00 11.28
CA TRP A 34 10.41 -16.50 11.11
C TRP A 34 11.48 -17.60 11.03
N ARG A 35 11.33 -18.70 11.76
CA ARG A 35 12.29 -19.82 11.75
C ARG A 35 12.15 -20.69 10.51
N LYS A 36 10.98 -20.67 9.86
CA LYS A 36 10.66 -21.49 8.68
C LYS A 36 11.10 -20.81 7.37
N THR A 37 11.28 -19.49 7.37
CA THR A 37 11.66 -18.71 6.18
C THR A 37 13.16 -18.38 6.17
N ARG A 38 13.74 -18.25 4.97
CA ARG A 38 15.18 -17.96 4.76
C ARG A 38 15.36 -16.87 3.71
N GLY A 39 16.44 -16.09 3.83
CA GLY A 39 16.77 -15.02 2.87
C GLY A 39 15.64 -14.00 2.70
N LEU A 40 15.35 -13.63 1.45
CA LEU A 40 14.31 -12.64 1.11
C LEU A 40 12.88 -13.09 1.47
N ASP A 41 12.61 -14.38 1.64
CA ASP A 41 11.30 -14.87 2.09
C ASP A 41 10.95 -14.36 3.50
N LYS A 42 11.94 -13.97 4.30
CA LYS A 42 11.72 -13.31 5.60
C LYS A 42 11.07 -11.94 5.45
N LEU A 43 11.42 -11.19 4.41
CA LEU A 43 10.82 -9.89 4.16
C LEU A 43 9.35 -10.04 3.71
N ILE A 44 9.09 -11.01 2.82
CA ILE A 44 7.73 -11.30 2.32
C ILE A 44 6.75 -11.59 3.48
N LEU A 45 7.24 -12.21 4.57
CA LEU A 45 6.45 -12.50 5.77
C LEU A 45 5.85 -11.25 6.43
N PHE A 46 6.48 -10.08 6.28
CA PHE A 46 5.96 -8.83 6.83
C PHE A 46 4.85 -8.20 5.97
N GLY A 47 4.61 -8.68 4.75
CA GLY A 47 3.63 -8.12 3.81
C GLY A 47 2.25 -7.85 4.43
N PRO A 48 1.61 -8.84 5.11
CA PRO A 48 0.32 -8.61 5.77
C PRO A 48 0.39 -7.54 6.88
N THR A 49 1.50 -7.46 7.60
CA THR A 49 1.68 -6.49 8.71
C THR A 49 1.88 -5.07 8.17
N PHE A 50 2.71 -4.91 7.15
CA PHE A 50 2.93 -3.62 6.47
C PHE A 50 1.71 -3.14 5.70
N TYR A 51 0.84 -4.06 5.25
CA TYR A 51 -0.43 -3.68 4.65
C TYR A 51 -1.48 -3.32 5.70
N ALA A 52 -1.59 -4.07 6.80
CA ALA A 52 -2.64 -3.90 7.81
C ALA A 52 -2.45 -2.65 8.69
N ALA A 53 -1.20 -2.27 9.02
CA ALA A 53 -0.96 -1.11 9.87
C ALA A 53 -1.48 0.21 9.25
N PRO A 54 -1.16 0.54 7.98
CA PRO A 54 -1.77 1.67 7.28
C PRO A 54 -3.30 1.58 7.16
N ILE A 55 -3.86 0.40 6.90
CA ILE A 55 -5.33 0.21 6.87
C ILE A 55 -5.98 0.66 8.17
N ALA A 56 -5.37 0.35 9.33
CA ALA A 56 -5.89 0.80 10.61
C ALA A 56 -5.73 2.31 10.82
N ALA A 57 -4.60 2.89 10.42
CA ALA A 57 -4.34 4.33 10.51
C ALA A 57 -5.34 5.13 9.64
N PHE A 58 -5.52 4.75 8.38
CA PHE A 58 -6.52 5.36 7.50
C PHE A 58 -7.95 5.06 7.94
N GLY A 59 -8.21 3.88 8.51
CA GLY A 59 -9.49 3.54 9.13
C GLY A 59 -9.86 4.51 10.26
N THR A 60 -8.90 4.91 11.10
CA THR A 60 -9.14 5.92 12.14
C THR A 60 -9.36 7.33 11.60
N GLU A 61 -8.77 7.69 10.47
CA GLU A 61 -9.02 8.99 9.82
C GLU A 61 -10.49 9.17 9.43
N HIS A 62 -11.23 8.09 9.19
CA HIS A 62 -12.68 8.17 8.92
C HIS A 62 -13.48 8.66 10.14
N PHE A 63 -12.95 8.52 11.36
CA PHE A 63 -13.58 9.02 12.58
C PHE A 63 -13.07 10.40 12.98
N THR A 64 -11.81 10.73 12.70
CA THR A 64 -11.21 12.03 13.06
C THR A 64 -11.42 13.11 12.00
N LEU A 65 -11.59 12.72 10.73
CA LEU A 65 -11.78 13.61 9.58
C LEU A 65 -13.14 13.41 8.87
N THR A 66 -14.16 12.95 9.60
CA THR A 66 -15.44 12.54 9.01
C THR A 66 -16.07 13.62 8.12
N GLN A 67 -16.07 14.89 8.56
CA GLN A 67 -16.66 15.98 7.76
C GLN A 67 -15.90 16.21 6.46
N ALA A 68 -14.57 16.16 6.49
CA ALA A 68 -13.73 16.33 5.31
C ALA A 68 -13.99 15.20 4.30
N MET A 69 -14.03 13.94 4.75
CA MET A 69 -14.31 12.79 3.89
C MET A 69 -15.74 12.79 3.33
N ALA A 70 -16.73 13.14 4.16
CA ALA A 70 -18.12 13.23 3.71
C ALA A 70 -18.33 14.33 2.66
N SER A 71 -17.49 15.37 2.66
CA SER A 71 -17.59 16.49 1.70
C SER A 71 -17.13 16.14 0.28
N ILE A 72 -16.27 15.12 0.12
CA ILE A 72 -15.74 14.69 -1.18
C ILE A 72 -16.51 13.52 -1.79
N MET A 73 -17.53 13.01 -1.09
CA MET A 73 -18.38 11.93 -1.59
C MET A 73 -19.31 12.44 -2.69
N PRO A 74 -19.53 11.67 -3.77
CA PRO A 74 -20.47 12.04 -4.82
C PRO A 74 -21.89 12.25 -4.28
N ALA A 75 -22.52 13.35 -4.68
CA ALA A 75 -23.82 13.79 -4.15
C ALA A 75 -24.99 12.81 -4.34
N TRP A 76 -24.86 11.83 -5.25
CA TRP A 76 -25.87 10.80 -5.48
C TRP A 76 -25.85 9.68 -4.43
N ILE A 77 -24.79 9.59 -3.59
CA ILE A 77 -24.72 8.63 -2.49
C ILE A 77 -25.46 9.23 -1.29
N PRO A 78 -26.51 8.61 -0.74
CA PRO A 78 -27.15 9.13 0.46
C PRO A 78 -26.31 8.83 1.71
N TRP A 79 -26.58 9.53 2.81
CA TRP A 79 -26.01 9.26 4.14
C TRP A 79 -24.47 9.22 4.18
N HIS A 80 -23.79 10.22 3.61
CA HIS A 80 -22.33 10.28 3.51
C HIS A 80 -21.61 9.93 4.83
N GLN A 81 -22.02 10.53 5.95
CA GLN A 81 -21.38 10.28 7.25
C GLN A 81 -21.50 8.83 7.71
N PHE A 82 -22.65 8.17 7.45
CA PHE A 82 -22.82 6.76 7.77
C PHE A 82 -21.78 5.91 7.03
N TRP A 83 -21.62 6.12 5.72
CA TRP A 83 -20.65 5.38 4.92
C TRP A 83 -19.21 5.64 5.37
N VAL A 84 -18.86 6.88 5.72
CA VAL A 84 -17.53 7.20 6.24
C VAL A 84 -17.24 6.39 7.52
N TYR A 85 -18.13 6.41 8.52
CA TYR A 85 -17.96 5.61 9.74
C TYR A 85 -17.96 4.10 9.48
N PHE A 86 -18.82 3.63 8.58
CA PHE A 86 -18.91 2.21 8.22
C PHE A 86 -17.62 1.70 7.58
N VAL A 87 -17.06 2.45 6.62
CA VAL A 87 -15.78 2.11 5.97
C VAL A 87 -14.63 2.16 6.99
N GLY A 88 -14.57 3.19 7.84
CA GLY A 88 -13.58 3.27 8.93
C GLY A 88 -13.62 2.06 9.85
N THR A 89 -14.81 1.63 10.27
CA THR A 89 -15.01 0.44 11.11
C THR A 89 -14.55 -0.83 10.40
N CYS A 90 -14.93 -0.99 9.12
CA CYS A 90 -14.52 -2.13 8.30
C CYS A 90 -13.00 -2.19 8.14
N PHE A 91 -12.32 -1.05 7.97
CA PHE A 91 -10.86 -0.99 7.84
C PHE A 91 -10.17 -1.44 9.12
N VAL A 92 -10.57 -0.92 10.29
CA VAL A 92 -9.99 -1.35 11.58
C VAL A 92 -10.22 -2.84 11.83
N ALA A 93 -11.43 -3.35 11.56
CA ALA A 93 -11.75 -4.77 11.69
C ALA A 93 -10.92 -5.64 10.72
N ALA A 94 -10.76 -5.19 9.47
CA ALA A 94 -9.95 -5.89 8.48
C ALA A 94 -8.46 -5.91 8.88
N ALA A 95 -7.90 -4.80 9.37
CA ALA A 95 -6.52 -4.75 9.85
C ALA A 95 -6.26 -5.80 10.96
N LEU A 96 -7.15 -5.89 11.95
CA LEU A 96 -7.09 -6.91 12.99
C LEU A 96 -7.20 -8.33 12.42
N SER A 97 -8.14 -8.55 11.50
CA SER A 97 -8.30 -9.82 10.80
C SER A 97 -7.01 -10.25 10.09
N LEU A 98 -6.35 -9.35 9.36
CA LEU A 98 -5.13 -9.66 8.61
C LEU A 98 -3.97 -10.06 9.53
N VAL A 99 -3.76 -9.36 10.66
CA VAL A 99 -2.64 -9.67 11.58
C VAL A 99 -2.93 -10.84 12.53
N THR A 100 -4.20 -11.12 12.82
CA THR A 100 -4.61 -12.28 13.64
C THR A 100 -4.87 -13.53 12.81
N GLY A 101 -5.04 -13.41 11.49
CA GLY A 101 -5.38 -14.50 10.60
C GLY A 101 -6.83 -14.98 10.69
N ILE A 102 -7.67 -14.37 11.55
CA ILE A 102 -9.08 -14.74 11.72
C ILE A 102 -9.87 -14.16 10.55
N GLU A 103 -10.51 -14.98 9.74
CA GLU A 103 -11.24 -14.57 8.52
C GLU A 103 -10.39 -13.74 7.51
N ALA A 104 -9.06 -13.86 7.57
CA ALA A 104 -8.15 -13.01 6.78
C ALA A 104 -8.39 -13.08 5.27
N ARG A 105 -8.84 -14.22 4.75
CA ARG A 105 -9.19 -14.35 3.32
C ARG A 105 -10.42 -13.51 2.98
N LEU A 106 -11.46 -13.57 3.80
CA LEU A 106 -12.69 -12.80 3.59
C LEU A 106 -12.38 -11.30 3.69
N SER A 107 -11.65 -10.88 4.73
CA SER A 107 -11.26 -9.48 4.90
C SER A 107 -10.37 -8.98 3.76
N ALA A 108 -9.41 -9.78 3.28
CA ALA A 108 -8.59 -9.42 2.12
C ALA A 108 -9.43 -9.27 0.84
N SER A 109 -10.39 -10.18 0.58
CA SER A 109 -11.30 -10.08 -0.56
C SER A 109 -12.19 -8.83 -0.49
N LEU A 110 -12.73 -8.53 0.69
CA LEU A 110 -13.57 -7.35 0.90
C LEU A 110 -12.77 -6.06 0.77
N LEU A 111 -11.53 -6.01 1.27
CA LEU A 111 -10.63 -4.88 1.06
C LEU A 111 -10.31 -4.68 -0.42
N ALA A 112 -10.00 -5.76 -1.15
CA ALA A 112 -9.74 -5.68 -2.59
C ALA A 112 -10.93 -5.08 -3.34
N LEU A 113 -12.15 -5.53 -3.02
CA LEU A 113 -13.39 -5.00 -3.57
C LEU A 113 -13.62 -3.54 -3.18
N ALA A 114 -13.43 -3.19 -1.90
CA ALA A 114 -13.64 -1.83 -1.41
C ALA A 114 -12.73 -0.82 -2.13
N PHE A 115 -11.43 -1.09 -2.20
CA PHE A 115 -10.49 -0.23 -2.93
C PHE A 115 -10.81 -0.15 -4.42
N PHE A 116 -11.20 -1.26 -5.05
CA PHE A 116 -11.60 -1.26 -6.44
C PHE A 116 -12.86 -0.39 -6.68
N LEU A 117 -13.85 -0.48 -5.80
CA LEU A 117 -15.05 0.36 -5.87
C LEU A 117 -14.71 1.84 -5.68
N ILE A 118 -13.83 2.19 -4.73
CA ILE A 118 -13.36 3.57 -4.53
C ILE A 118 -12.67 4.10 -5.80
N VAL A 119 -11.83 3.29 -6.45
CA VAL A 119 -11.21 3.65 -7.73
C VAL A 119 -12.28 3.95 -8.79
N VAL A 120 -13.22 3.03 -9.02
CA VAL A 120 -14.20 3.14 -10.11
C VAL A 120 -15.24 4.22 -9.86
N LEU A 121 -15.67 4.40 -8.61
CA LEU A 121 -16.76 5.32 -8.26
C LEU A 121 -16.27 6.74 -7.94
N MET A 122 -15.02 6.92 -7.52
CA MET A 122 -14.51 8.21 -7.06
C MET A 122 -13.26 8.66 -7.81
N HIS A 123 -12.15 7.91 -7.74
CA HIS A 123 -10.87 8.40 -8.27
C HIS A 123 -10.78 8.44 -9.79
N ALA A 124 -11.28 7.41 -10.48
CA ALA A 124 -11.30 7.39 -11.94
C ALA A 124 -12.23 8.48 -12.51
N PRO A 125 -13.48 8.67 -12.03
CA PRO A 125 -14.29 9.81 -12.42
C PRO A 125 -13.65 11.17 -12.12
N ASN A 126 -12.98 11.33 -10.98
CA ASN A 126 -12.27 12.56 -10.63
C ASN A 126 -11.14 12.87 -11.63
N TRP A 127 -10.30 11.89 -11.97
CA TRP A 127 -9.27 12.07 -12.99
C TRP A 127 -9.86 12.34 -14.39
N MET A 128 -10.99 11.71 -14.74
CA MET A 128 -11.65 11.94 -16.04
C MET A 128 -12.16 13.38 -16.21
N GLN A 129 -12.46 14.10 -15.13
CA GLN A 129 -12.83 15.52 -15.19
C GLN A 129 -11.66 16.43 -15.57
N ASN A 130 -10.42 16.04 -15.21
CA ASN A 130 -9.20 16.72 -15.62
C ASN A 130 -8.09 15.72 -15.97
N PRO A 131 -8.11 15.12 -17.18
CA PRO A 131 -7.17 14.06 -17.54
C PRO A 131 -5.69 14.47 -17.56
N ARG A 132 -5.40 15.78 -17.53
CA ARG A 132 -4.04 16.35 -17.44
C ARG A 132 -3.49 16.35 -16.01
N ASP A 133 -4.34 16.10 -15.01
CA ASP A 133 -3.93 16.00 -13.62
C ASP A 133 -3.24 14.66 -13.36
N ARG A 134 -1.91 14.69 -13.40
CA ARG A 134 -1.07 13.53 -13.12
C ARG A 134 -1.18 13.03 -11.68
N PHE A 135 -1.51 13.90 -10.72
CA PHE A 135 -1.64 13.51 -9.32
C PHE A 135 -2.97 12.78 -9.09
N ALA A 136 -4.05 13.24 -9.71
CA ALA A 136 -5.33 12.52 -9.70
C ALA A 136 -5.17 11.10 -10.29
N LEU A 137 -4.41 10.97 -11.39
CA LEU A 137 -4.08 9.66 -11.97
C LEU A 137 -3.20 8.82 -11.02
N ALA A 138 -2.18 9.43 -10.40
CA ALA A 138 -1.31 8.76 -9.44
C ALA A 138 -2.09 8.20 -8.24
N VAL A 139 -3.04 8.97 -7.70
CA VAL A 139 -3.94 8.52 -6.62
C VAL A 139 -4.82 7.35 -7.08
N ALA A 140 -5.44 7.45 -8.26
CA ALA A 140 -6.24 6.34 -8.80
C ALA A 140 -5.41 5.05 -8.97
N LEU A 141 -4.19 5.16 -9.48
CA LEU A 141 -3.29 4.03 -9.69
C LEU A 141 -2.71 3.48 -8.38
N ARG A 142 -2.47 4.34 -7.37
CA ARG A 142 -2.09 3.94 -6.01
C ARG A 142 -3.19 3.06 -5.40
N GLU A 143 -4.43 3.53 -5.41
CA GLU A 143 -5.57 2.77 -4.90
C GLU A 143 -5.80 1.45 -5.67
N THR A 144 -5.53 1.47 -6.98
CA THR A 144 -5.55 0.25 -7.81
C THR A 144 -4.51 -0.76 -7.35
N ALA A 145 -3.29 -0.31 -7.03
CA ALA A 145 -2.24 -1.17 -6.49
C ALA A 145 -2.57 -1.70 -5.09
N PHE A 146 -3.22 -0.90 -4.25
CA PHE A 146 -3.74 -1.34 -2.93
C PHE A 146 -4.78 -2.44 -3.10
N SER A 147 -5.77 -2.25 -3.97
CA SER A 147 -6.73 -3.30 -4.34
C SER A 147 -6.02 -4.58 -4.82
N GLY A 148 -5.00 -4.44 -5.67
CA GLY A 148 -4.16 -5.54 -6.13
C GLY A 148 -3.42 -6.27 -5.00
N GLY A 149 -2.89 -5.55 -4.02
CA GLY A 149 -2.22 -6.13 -2.85
C GLY A 149 -3.17 -6.97 -1.99
N ALA A 150 -4.35 -6.43 -1.68
CA ALA A 150 -5.39 -7.17 -0.97
C ALA A 150 -5.86 -8.41 -1.76
N LEU A 151 -6.02 -8.29 -3.08
CA LEU A 151 -6.40 -9.42 -3.94
C LEU A 151 -5.31 -10.50 -3.98
N ALA A 152 -4.03 -10.11 -4.00
CA ALA A 152 -2.91 -11.04 -3.92
C ALA A 152 -2.92 -11.82 -2.59
N LEU A 153 -3.18 -11.14 -1.46
CA LEU A 153 -3.31 -11.81 -0.17
C LEU A 153 -4.49 -12.80 -0.18
N ALA A 154 -5.66 -12.38 -0.65
CA ALA A 154 -6.83 -13.26 -0.76
C ALA A 154 -6.54 -14.50 -1.62
N ALA A 155 -5.84 -14.33 -2.75
CA ALA A 155 -5.41 -15.42 -3.60
C ALA A 155 -4.45 -16.37 -2.87
N SER A 156 -3.44 -15.83 -2.15
CA SER A 156 -2.47 -16.65 -1.40
C SER A 156 -3.10 -17.48 -0.27
N LEU A 157 -4.24 -17.04 0.27
CA LEU A 157 -4.98 -17.73 1.33
C LEU A 157 -6.07 -18.67 0.80
N SER A 158 -6.23 -18.80 -0.52
CA SER A 158 -7.27 -19.66 -1.11
C SER A 158 -6.86 -21.14 -1.12
N ASN A 159 -7.68 -21.99 -0.50
CA ASN A 159 -7.53 -23.45 -0.48
C ASN A 159 -7.98 -24.16 -1.78
N GLN A 160 -8.47 -23.43 -2.80
CA GLN A 160 -9.00 -24.08 -4.01
C GLN A 160 -7.89 -24.55 -4.96
N HIS A 161 -7.99 -25.82 -5.34
CA HIS A 161 -7.13 -26.54 -6.28
C HIS A 161 -6.85 -25.73 -7.56
N ARG A 162 -5.61 -25.23 -7.66
CA ARG A 162 -4.77 -24.95 -8.84
C ARG A 162 -5.30 -24.12 -10.04
N GLY A 163 -6.60 -23.83 -10.19
CA GLY A 163 -7.15 -23.07 -11.33
C GLY A 163 -7.46 -21.59 -11.02
N GLY A 164 -8.51 -21.34 -10.23
CA GLY A 164 -9.01 -19.98 -9.96
C GLY A 164 -8.04 -19.09 -9.18
N THR A 165 -7.23 -19.68 -8.29
CA THR A 165 -6.20 -18.98 -7.52
C THR A 165 -5.14 -18.32 -8.42
N HIS A 166 -4.82 -18.95 -9.56
CA HIS A 166 -3.87 -18.39 -10.53
C HIS A 166 -4.43 -17.15 -11.26
N ILE A 167 -5.74 -17.10 -11.50
CA ILE A 167 -6.39 -15.96 -12.17
C ILE A 167 -6.36 -14.74 -11.25
N LEU A 168 -6.78 -14.89 -9.99
CA LEU A 168 -6.79 -13.79 -9.03
C LEU A 168 -5.37 -13.23 -8.79
N ALA A 169 -4.37 -14.10 -8.64
CA ALA A 169 -2.98 -13.70 -8.51
C ALA A 169 -2.47 -13.00 -9.79
N THR A 170 -2.96 -13.40 -10.96
CA THR A 170 -2.63 -12.75 -12.24
C THR A 170 -3.27 -11.36 -12.36
N ILE A 171 -4.53 -11.21 -11.97
CA ILE A 171 -5.21 -9.90 -11.93
C ILE A 171 -4.47 -8.98 -10.97
N ALA A 172 -4.20 -9.44 -9.74
CA ALA A 172 -3.43 -8.68 -8.75
C ALA A 172 -2.06 -8.22 -9.27
N ARG A 173 -1.37 -9.09 -10.03
CA ARG A 173 -0.10 -8.74 -10.69
C ARG A 173 -0.27 -7.57 -11.64
N TYR A 174 -1.30 -7.53 -12.48
CA TYR A 174 -1.53 -6.41 -13.40
C TYR A 174 -1.96 -5.12 -12.67
N LEU A 175 -2.81 -5.25 -11.65
CA LEU A 175 -3.22 -4.12 -10.81
C LEU A 175 -2.05 -3.45 -10.09
N ILE A 176 -0.92 -4.14 -9.89
CA ILE A 176 0.31 -3.56 -9.34
C ILE A 176 1.31 -3.18 -10.44
N ALA A 177 1.50 -4.02 -11.47
CA ALA A 177 2.50 -3.79 -12.51
C ALA A 177 2.25 -2.51 -13.30
N ILE A 178 0.99 -2.21 -13.64
CA ILE A 178 0.62 -1.02 -14.41
C ILE A 178 0.92 0.26 -13.61
N PRO A 179 0.44 0.43 -12.35
CA PRO A 179 0.84 1.54 -11.50
C PRO A 179 2.35 1.68 -11.34
N VAL A 180 3.08 0.59 -11.10
CA VAL A 180 4.53 0.62 -10.92
C VAL A 180 5.25 1.20 -12.15
N LEU A 181 4.84 0.82 -13.35
CA LEU A 181 5.43 1.35 -14.58
C LEU A 181 5.13 2.84 -14.77
N PHE A 182 3.89 3.26 -14.46
CA PHE A 182 3.54 4.68 -14.46
C PHE A 182 4.35 5.46 -13.43
N PHE A 183 4.50 4.94 -12.20
CA PHE A 183 5.31 5.56 -11.15
C PHE A 183 6.78 5.67 -11.54
N ALA A 184 7.32 4.68 -12.27
CA ALA A 184 8.67 4.76 -12.81
C ALA A 184 8.81 5.93 -13.80
N PHE A 185 7.87 6.04 -14.75
CA PHE A 185 7.84 7.10 -15.74
C PHE A 185 7.77 8.49 -15.08
N GLU A 186 6.81 8.69 -14.17
CA GLU A 186 6.66 9.96 -13.45
C GLU A 186 7.91 10.34 -12.67
N GLN A 187 8.56 9.39 -12.00
CA GLN A 187 9.78 9.66 -11.25
C GLN A 187 10.97 10.03 -12.15
N PHE A 188 11.07 9.46 -13.36
CA PHE A 188 12.09 9.90 -14.33
C PHE A 188 11.84 11.34 -14.81
N MET A 189 10.57 11.72 -14.99
CA MET A 189 10.19 13.07 -15.41
C MET A 189 10.32 14.09 -14.28
N HIS A 190 10.19 13.66 -13.03
CA HIS A 190 10.02 14.54 -11.86
C HIS A 190 10.92 14.14 -10.68
N GLY A 191 12.23 14.24 -10.87
CA GLY A 191 13.24 13.83 -9.88
C GLY A 191 13.24 14.58 -8.53
N ASP A 192 12.58 15.74 -8.45
CA ASP A 192 12.52 16.56 -7.24
C ASP A 192 11.39 16.14 -6.25
N TYR A 193 10.47 15.28 -6.68
CA TYR A 193 9.37 14.77 -5.84
C TYR A 193 9.83 13.58 -5.00
N VAL A 194 9.09 13.29 -3.92
CA VAL A 194 9.42 12.13 -3.06
C VAL A 194 9.39 10.83 -3.89
N PRO A 195 10.40 9.97 -3.77
CA PRO A 195 10.51 8.72 -4.52
C PRO A 195 9.49 7.68 -4.05
N GLY A 196 8.86 6.95 -4.96
CA GLY A 196 7.89 5.90 -4.61
C GLY A 196 6.58 6.08 -5.36
N ILE A 197 5.56 6.60 -4.67
CA ILE A 197 4.28 6.98 -5.28
C ILE A 197 4.36 8.48 -5.67
N PRO A 198 4.15 8.85 -6.95
CA PRO A 198 4.40 10.21 -7.45
C PRO A 198 3.27 11.18 -7.07
N LEU A 199 3.14 11.46 -5.77
CA LEU A 199 2.20 12.44 -5.20
C LEU A 199 2.84 13.84 -5.13
N GLU A 200 2.10 14.84 -4.64
CA GLU A 200 2.44 16.26 -4.72
C GLU A 200 3.69 16.70 -3.93
N ARG A 201 4.11 15.92 -2.94
CA ARG A 201 5.17 16.35 -2.02
C ARG A 201 6.55 16.32 -2.66
N LEU A 202 7.26 17.45 -2.55
CA LEU A 202 8.66 17.57 -2.92
C LEU A 202 9.57 16.90 -1.89
N THR A 203 10.70 16.36 -2.35
CA THR A 203 11.71 15.81 -1.45
C THR A 203 12.34 16.94 -0.64
N PRO A 204 12.26 16.91 0.71
CA PRO A 204 12.82 17.98 1.54
C PRO A 204 14.32 18.18 1.31
N GLN A 205 14.77 19.44 1.41
CA GLN A 205 16.17 19.81 1.13
C GLN A 205 17.19 19.14 2.06
N TRP A 206 16.77 18.77 3.27
CA TRP A 206 17.61 18.08 4.27
C TRP A 206 17.82 16.59 3.97
N ILE A 207 17.13 16.01 2.98
CA ILE A 207 17.39 14.65 2.51
C ILE A 207 18.56 14.70 1.52
N TYR A 208 19.70 14.17 1.95
CA TYR A 208 20.91 14.10 1.15
C TYR A 208 20.69 13.20 -0.09
N GLY A 209 21.17 13.62 -1.26
CA GLY A 209 21.07 12.82 -2.49
C GLY A 209 19.65 12.69 -3.05
N ARG A 210 18.72 13.61 -2.72
CA ARG A 210 17.29 13.56 -3.09
C ARG A 210 16.97 13.01 -4.50
N ALA A 211 17.58 13.56 -5.55
CA ALA A 211 17.33 13.13 -6.92
C ALA A 211 17.87 11.72 -7.20
N ILE A 212 18.98 11.33 -6.57
CA ILE A 212 19.59 10.00 -6.73
C ILE A 212 18.61 8.92 -6.25
N TRP A 213 17.97 9.12 -5.10
CA TRP A 213 16.98 8.17 -4.59
C TRP A 213 15.79 8.00 -5.55
N THR A 214 15.28 9.10 -6.11
CA THR A 214 14.18 9.08 -7.08
C THR A 214 14.54 8.37 -8.36
N TYR A 215 15.70 8.64 -8.95
CA TYR A 215 16.13 7.96 -10.17
C TYR A 215 16.48 6.48 -9.95
N LEU A 216 17.07 6.12 -8.80
CA LEU A 216 17.32 4.72 -8.46
C LEU A 216 16.00 3.95 -8.25
N ALA A 217 15.04 4.55 -7.55
CA ALA A 217 13.71 3.97 -7.38
C ALA A 217 13.01 3.80 -8.74
N ALA A 218 13.05 4.82 -9.60
CA ALA A 218 12.48 4.78 -10.94
C ALA A 218 13.07 3.65 -11.79
N LEU A 219 14.39 3.45 -11.75
CA LEU A 219 15.05 2.36 -12.47
C LEU A 219 14.58 0.99 -11.98
N VAL A 220 14.53 0.78 -10.66
CA VAL A 220 14.05 -0.49 -10.09
C VAL A 220 12.58 -0.72 -10.43
N TYR A 221 11.74 0.32 -10.35
CA TYR A 221 10.33 0.24 -10.71
C TYR A 221 10.14 -0.10 -12.19
N ALA A 222 10.90 0.51 -13.10
CA ALA A 222 10.83 0.22 -14.53
C ALA A 222 11.20 -1.25 -14.84
N VAL A 223 12.30 -1.73 -14.26
CA VAL A 223 12.77 -3.11 -14.45
C VAL A 223 11.80 -4.11 -13.82
N ALA A 224 11.44 -3.92 -12.55
CA ALA A 224 10.52 -4.81 -11.84
C ALA A 224 9.13 -4.79 -12.46
N GLY A 225 8.60 -3.62 -12.80
CA GLY A 225 7.32 -3.44 -13.48
C GLY A 225 7.28 -4.14 -14.84
N THR A 226 8.36 -4.09 -15.62
CA THR A 226 8.46 -4.80 -16.91
C THR A 226 8.44 -6.31 -16.73
N PHE A 227 9.20 -6.83 -15.76
CA PHE A 227 9.18 -8.26 -15.42
C PHE A 227 7.81 -8.72 -14.92
N LEU A 228 7.19 -7.90 -14.05
CA LEU A 228 5.84 -8.15 -13.57
C LEU A 228 4.84 -8.15 -14.72
N LEU A 229 4.90 -7.21 -15.67
CA LEU A 229 4.00 -7.14 -16.81
C LEU A 229 4.17 -8.34 -17.76
N ALA A 230 5.42 -8.64 -18.12
CA ALA A 230 5.79 -9.78 -18.96
C ALA A 230 5.57 -11.15 -18.29
N GLY A 231 5.23 -11.16 -17.00
CA GLY A 231 5.00 -12.38 -16.25
C GLY A 231 6.28 -13.19 -16.07
N LYS A 232 7.47 -12.58 -16.05
CA LYS A 232 8.77 -13.25 -15.90
C LYS A 232 9.35 -12.93 -14.52
N LYS A 233 9.93 -13.92 -13.84
CA LYS A 233 10.56 -13.76 -12.49
C LYS A 233 9.70 -12.93 -11.52
N THR A 234 8.37 -13.14 -11.55
CA THR A 234 7.40 -12.22 -10.93
C THR A 234 7.55 -12.14 -9.41
N ARG A 235 7.86 -13.27 -8.77
CA ARG A 235 8.14 -13.32 -7.32
C ARG A 235 9.37 -12.50 -6.95
N ALA A 236 10.49 -12.68 -7.67
CA ALA A 236 11.71 -11.92 -7.40
C ALA A 236 11.53 -10.43 -7.71
N ALA A 237 10.87 -10.08 -8.82
CA ALA A 237 10.57 -8.69 -9.17
C ALA A 237 9.74 -8.00 -8.08
N ALA A 238 8.67 -8.64 -7.60
CA ALA A 238 7.87 -8.12 -6.49
C ALA A 238 8.69 -8.04 -5.19
N ALA A 239 9.49 -9.05 -4.85
CA ALA A 239 10.32 -9.01 -3.64
C ALA A 239 11.33 -7.85 -3.64
N TRP A 240 12.05 -7.65 -4.76
CA TRP A 240 13.01 -6.55 -4.90
C TRP A 240 12.35 -5.18 -4.93
N LEU A 241 11.17 -5.08 -5.54
CA LEU A 241 10.35 -3.89 -5.46
C LEU A 241 10.00 -3.60 -3.99
N GLY A 242 9.52 -4.60 -3.23
CA GLY A 242 9.24 -4.47 -1.80
C GLY A 242 10.46 -4.07 -0.95
N VAL A 243 11.65 -4.62 -1.22
CA VAL A 243 12.93 -4.19 -0.60
C VAL A 243 13.18 -2.71 -0.87
N THR A 244 13.00 -2.29 -2.11
CA THR A 244 13.24 -0.89 -2.53
C THR A 244 12.27 0.05 -1.83
N VAL A 245 10.97 -0.27 -1.83
CA VAL A 245 9.97 0.56 -1.13
C VAL A 245 10.23 0.60 0.36
N LEU A 246 10.61 -0.52 1.00
CA LEU A 246 10.96 -0.52 2.43
C LEU A 246 12.19 0.34 2.71
N PHE A 247 13.19 0.34 1.82
CA PHE A 247 14.33 1.22 1.96
C PHE A 247 13.91 2.69 1.87
N LEU A 248 13.09 3.06 0.89
CA LEU A 248 12.55 4.42 0.76
C LEU A 248 11.71 4.80 2.00
N GLU A 249 10.89 3.88 2.48
CA GLU A 249 10.08 4.05 3.70
C GLU A 249 10.98 4.48 4.87
N LEU A 250 12.06 3.74 5.11
CA LEU A 250 12.96 4.00 6.24
C LEU A 250 13.86 5.23 6.02
N ALA A 251 14.34 5.45 4.79
CA ALA A 251 15.33 6.48 4.48
C ALA A 251 14.72 7.86 4.18
N VAL A 252 13.48 7.90 3.69
CA VAL A 252 12.82 9.13 3.22
C VAL A 252 11.55 9.40 4.01
N TYR A 253 10.63 8.44 4.05
CA TYR A 253 9.28 8.68 4.57
C TYR A 253 9.22 8.73 6.10
N VAL A 254 9.88 7.81 6.81
CA VAL A 254 9.96 7.85 8.27
C VAL A 254 10.58 9.15 8.77
N PRO A 255 11.72 9.63 8.23
CA PRO A 255 12.25 10.96 8.58
C PRO A 255 11.26 12.09 8.31
N ILE A 256 10.57 12.07 7.16
CA ILE A 256 9.50 13.03 6.84
C ILE A 256 8.40 12.98 7.91
N GLY A 257 7.92 11.79 8.26
CA GLY A 257 6.88 11.59 9.25
C GLY A 257 7.31 12.00 10.67
N VAL A 258 8.61 11.96 11.00
CA VAL A 258 9.13 12.46 12.27
C VAL A 258 9.15 13.99 12.31
N VAL A 259 9.59 14.64 11.21
CA VAL A 259 9.63 16.10 11.10
C VAL A 259 8.22 16.68 11.05
N ASP A 260 7.36 16.13 10.20
CA ASP A 260 5.97 16.55 10.00
C ASP A 260 4.97 15.74 10.82
N ARG A 261 5.40 15.22 11.98
CA ARG A 261 4.61 14.34 12.87
C ARG A 261 3.27 14.91 13.33
N ALA A 262 3.07 16.22 13.22
CA ALA A 262 1.82 16.89 13.55
C ALA A 262 0.85 17.03 12.36
N SER A 263 1.22 16.51 11.18
CA SER A 263 0.44 16.62 9.95
C SER A 263 0.07 15.25 9.40
N LEU A 264 -1.22 15.07 9.10
CA LEU A 264 -1.70 13.93 8.31
C LEU A 264 -1.22 14.05 6.86
N ASN A 265 -1.67 15.10 6.17
CA ASN A 265 -1.45 15.30 4.74
C ASN A 265 0.03 15.32 4.35
N ASN A 266 0.90 15.93 5.16
CA ASN A 266 2.31 16.11 4.82
C ASN A 266 3.24 15.10 5.53
N GLY A 267 2.80 14.51 6.64
CA GLY A 267 3.60 13.58 7.42
C GLY A 267 3.06 12.17 7.32
N LEU A 268 2.09 11.84 8.17
CA LEU A 268 1.64 10.47 8.41
C LEU A 268 1.12 9.78 7.14
N ASN A 269 0.34 10.46 6.30
CA ASN A 269 -0.31 9.81 5.16
C ASN A 269 0.72 9.34 4.14
N TYR A 270 1.81 10.10 3.94
CA TYR A 270 2.92 9.69 3.07
C TYR A 270 3.67 8.46 3.59
N VAL A 271 3.87 8.36 4.91
CA VAL A 271 4.45 7.18 5.58
C VAL A 271 3.53 5.98 5.39
N MET A 272 2.25 6.14 5.73
CA MET A 272 1.28 5.05 5.71
C MET A 272 1.00 4.57 4.28
N ASP A 273 0.90 5.47 3.30
CA ASP A 273 0.74 5.11 1.89
C ASP A 273 1.90 4.26 1.37
N THR A 274 3.13 4.70 1.67
CA THR A 274 4.33 4.03 1.16
C THR A 274 4.55 2.69 1.86
N LEU A 275 4.31 2.61 3.17
CA LEU A 275 4.31 1.35 3.92
C LEU A 275 3.24 0.39 3.39
N MET A 276 2.04 0.90 3.07
CA MET A 276 0.95 0.10 2.53
C MET A 276 1.30 -0.44 1.14
N PHE A 277 1.94 0.38 0.32
CA PHE A 277 2.43 -0.01 -1.00
C PHE A 277 3.53 -1.08 -0.90
N CYS A 278 4.45 -0.93 0.05
CA CYS A 278 5.43 -1.97 0.38
C CYS A 278 4.73 -3.29 0.75
N GLY A 279 3.72 -3.21 1.63
CA GLY A 279 2.87 -4.35 1.98
C GLY A 279 2.21 -5.00 0.76
N ALA A 280 1.56 -4.20 -0.09
CA ALA A 280 0.87 -4.67 -1.29
C ALA A 280 1.79 -5.45 -2.25
N VAL A 281 2.99 -4.93 -2.47
CA VAL A 281 4.00 -5.54 -3.32
C VAL A 281 4.57 -6.83 -2.70
N LEU A 282 4.79 -6.87 -1.39
CA LEU A 282 5.23 -8.09 -0.69
C LEU A 282 4.14 -9.17 -0.67
N LEU A 283 2.86 -8.77 -0.55
CA LEU A 283 1.72 -9.66 -0.68
C LEU A 283 1.66 -10.27 -2.09
N LEU A 284 1.93 -9.47 -3.13
CA LEU A 284 2.08 -9.98 -4.48
C LEU A 284 3.23 -11.00 -4.59
N ALA A 285 4.39 -10.71 -4.01
CA ALA A 285 5.51 -11.66 -3.99
C ALA A 285 5.11 -13.00 -3.34
N CYS A 286 4.30 -12.96 -2.28
CA CYS A 286 3.78 -14.15 -1.62
C CYS A 286 2.86 -14.97 -2.55
N ALA A 287 1.98 -14.31 -3.28
CA ALA A 287 1.03 -14.94 -4.21
C ALA A 287 1.68 -15.48 -5.50
N MET A 288 2.88 -15.02 -5.86
CA MET A 288 3.57 -15.46 -7.07
C MET A 288 4.32 -16.80 -6.88
N PRO A 289 4.32 -17.68 -7.91
CA PRO A 289 4.97 -18.99 -7.84
C PRO A 289 6.49 -18.85 -7.65
N ARG A 290 7.09 -19.82 -6.96
CA ARG A 290 8.55 -19.93 -6.84
C ARG A 290 9.17 -20.27 -8.19
N GLU A 291 10.30 -19.65 -8.51
CA GLU A 291 10.94 -19.73 -9.83
C GLU A 291 11.37 -21.17 -10.18
N ALA A 292 11.76 -21.97 -9.19
CA ALA A 292 12.09 -23.38 -9.35
C ALA A 292 10.95 -24.22 -9.97
N TYR A 293 9.69 -23.81 -9.81
CA TYR A 293 8.53 -24.52 -10.37
C TYR A 293 8.33 -24.26 -11.87
N ARG A 294 8.86 -23.16 -12.42
CA ARG A 294 8.75 -22.83 -13.86
C ARG A 294 9.91 -23.35 -14.71
N ALA A 295 11.03 -23.74 -14.10
CA ALA A 295 12.11 -24.42 -14.83
C ALA A 295 11.79 -25.90 -15.10
N ALA A 296 10.75 -26.43 -14.47
CA ALA A 296 10.32 -27.84 -14.55
C ALA A 296 8.99 -28.04 -15.32
N ALA A 297 8.41 -26.97 -15.88
CA ALA A 297 7.17 -26.96 -16.64
C ALA A 297 7.40 -26.28 -17.99
#